data_AF-A0A840TPQ8-F1
#
_entry.id   AF-A0A840TPQ8-F1
#
_cell.length_a   1.000
_cell.length_b   1.000
_cell.length_c   1.000
_cell.angle_alpha   90.00
_cell.angle_beta   90.00
_cell.angle_gamma   90.00
#
_symmetry.space_group_name_H-M   'P 1'
#
loop_
_entity.id
_entity.type
_entity.pdbx_description
1 polymer ?
#
loop_
_entity_poly.entity_id
_entity_poly.type
_entity_poly.pdbx_seq_one_letter_code
_entity_poly.pdbx_strand_id
1 'polypeptide(L)'
;MNKNGPIIIIEDDLEDQEFLEEVFQKLAYPNELIFFTDGLKALEFLNKEEVNPFLILSDINMPKLDGFALRDKLKTDAALTIKCIPYLFFSTALNQKAVIQAYSASVQGFFVKQSSLSELEKTISAIMEYWKRCAAPNNF
;
A
#
# COMPACT_ATOMS: atom_id res chain seq x y z
N MET A 1 -10.04 -8.52 -4.10
CA MET A 1 -9.39 -8.26 -2.79
C MET A 1 -9.51 -9.47 -1.88
N ASN A 2 -8.37 -10.05 -1.51
CA ASN A 2 -8.26 -11.17 -0.57
C ASN A 2 -7.97 -10.65 0.84
N LYS A 3 -8.93 -10.71 1.77
CA LYS A 3 -8.77 -10.15 3.13
C LYS A 3 -7.69 -10.82 3.98
N ASN A 4 -7.33 -12.05 3.64
CA ASN A 4 -6.27 -12.82 4.29
C ASN A 4 -4.97 -12.82 3.47
N GLY A 5 -4.94 -12.11 2.34
CA GLY A 5 -3.76 -12.02 1.49
C GLY A 5 -2.65 -11.17 2.10
N PRO A 6 -1.46 -11.20 1.51
CA PRO A 6 -0.34 -10.41 1.99
C PRO A 6 -0.61 -8.91 1.86
N ILE A 7 0.00 -8.13 2.73
CA ILE A 7 0.08 -6.67 2.65
C ILE A 7 1.41 -6.34 1.99
N ILE A 8 1.34 -5.64 0.85
CA ILE A 8 2.53 -5.23 0.12
C ILE A 8 2.90 -3.84 0.60
N ILE A 9 4.13 -3.68 1.08
CA ILE A 9 4.68 -2.42 1.55
C ILE A 9 5.83 -2.05 0.63
N ILE A 10 5.75 -0.88 0.00
CA ILE A 10 6.74 -0.40 -0.97
C ILE A 10 7.34 0.86 -0.37
N GLU A 11 8.54 0.70 0.16
CA GLU A 11 9.22 1.64 1.04
C GLU A 11 10.72 1.44 0.86
N ASP A 12 11.50 2.47 0.50
CA ASP A 12 12.94 2.34 0.33
C ASP A 12 13.74 2.68 1.61
N ASP A 13 13.10 3.31 2.59
CA ASP A 13 13.70 3.59 3.89
C ASP A 13 13.55 2.39 4.85
N LEU A 14 14.69 1.85 5.32
CA LEU A 14 14.69 0.68 6.20
C LEU A 14 14.16 0.97 7.59
N GLU A 15 14.35 2.18 8.11
CA GLU A 15 13.85 2.58 9.43
C GLU A 15 12.31 2.63 9.41
N ASP A 16 11.73 3.18 8.33
CA ASP A 16 10.29 3.16 8.12
C ASP A 16 9.73 1.74 7.97
N GLN A 17 10.46 0.83 7.32
CA GLN A 17 10.05 -0.59 7.23
C GLN A 17 10.02 -1.26 8.60
N GLU A 18 11.08 -1.12 9.40
CA GLU A 18 11.17 -1.67 10.76
C GLU A 18 10.05 -1.12 11.65
N PHE A 19 9.75 0.18 11.51
CA PHE A 19 8.70 0.83 12.28
C PHE A 19 7.30 0.32 11.91
N LEU A 20 7.04 0.13 10.61
CA LEU A 20 5.81 -0.50 10.15
C LEU A 20 5.69 -1.94 10.62
N GLU A 21 6.77 -2.72 10.56
CA GLU A 21 6.78 -4.11 11.03
C GLU A 21 6.43 -4.18 12.52
N GLU A 22 7.06 -3.35 13.37
CA GLU A 22 6.75 -3.29 14.80
C GLU A 22 5.26 -2.97 15.05
N VAL A 23 4.70 -2.02 14.31
CA VAL A 23 3.27 -1.65 14.44
C VAL A 23 2.36 -2.80 14.03
N PHE A 24 2.62 -3.45 12.90
CA PHE A 24 1.81 -4.58 12.44
C PHE A 24 1.89 -5.78 13.40
N GLN A 25 3.08 -6.05 13.97
CA GLN A 25 3.25 -7.08 14.99
C GLN A 25 2.45 -6.77 16.26
N LYS A 26 2.47 -5.52 16.75
CA LYS A 26 1.68 -5.09 17.93
C LYS A 26 0.18 -5.20 17.70
N LEU A 27 -0.30 -4.85 16.51
CA LEU A 27 -1.71 -4.94 16.14
C LEU A 27 -2.17 -6.38 15.89
N ALA A 28 -1.24 -7.34 15.85
CA ALA A 28 -1.50 -8.78 15.72
C ALA A 28 -2.36 -9.14 14.49
N TYR A 29 -2.17 -8.44 13.38
CA TYR A 29 -2.83 -8.81 12.14
C TYR A 29 -2.16 -10.05 11.52
N PRO A 30 -2.94 -11.06 11.07
CA PRO A 30 -2.38 -12.33 10.59
C PRO A 30 -1.85 -12.26 9.14
N ASN A 31 -2.01 -11.11 8.48
CA ASN A 31 -1.59 -10.92 7.10
C ASN A 31 -0.06 -10.91 7.02
N GLU A 32 0.52 -11.67 6.10
CA GLU A 32 1.95 -11.59 5.79
C GLU A 32 2.32 -10.18 5.30
N LEU A 33 3.43 -9.63 5.79
CA LEU A 33 3.98 -8.38 5.28
C LEU A 33 5.07 -8.70 4.27
N ILE A 34 4.97 -8.11 3.08
CA ILE A 34 5.98 -8.27 2.03
C ILE A 34 6.50 -6.89 1.66
N PHE A 35 7.79 -6.66 1.94
CA PHE A 35 8.45 -5.38 1.71
C PHE A 35 9.19 -5.34 0.37
N PHE A 36 9.14 -4.19 -0.29
CA PHE A 36 9.89 -3.88 -1.50
C PHE A 36 10.53 -2.50 -1.39
N THR A 37 11.83 -2.41 -1.65
CA THR A 37 12.57 -1.14 -1.76
C THR A 37 12.60 -0.58 -3.19
N ASP A 38 11.90 -1.23 -4.12
CA ASP A 38 11.94 -0.91 -5.55
C ASP A 38 10.57 -1.19 -6.19
N GLY A 39 9.95 -0.14 -6.73
CA GLY A 39 8.65 -0.25 -7.39
C GLY A 39 8.65 -1.19 -8.60
N LEU A 40 9.78 -1.39 -9.30
CA LEU A 40 9.87 -2.35 -10.40
C LEU A 40 9.79 -3.80 -9.90
N LYS A 41 10.49 -4.11 -8.81
CA LYS A 41 10.41 -5.46 -8.19
C LYS A 41 9.02 -5.74 -7.64
N ALA A 42 8.38 -4.73 -7.05
CA ALA A 42 7.00 -4.84 -6.59
C ALA A 42 6.05 -5.11 -7.77
N LEU A 43 6.22 -4.40 -8.89
CA LEU A 43 5.42 -4.61 -10.10
C LEU A 43 5.61 -6.03 -10.67
N GLU A 44 6.85 -6.50 -10.79
CA GLU A 44 7.17 -7.86 -11.24
C GLU A 44 6.50 -8.91 -10.34
N PHE A 45 6.51 -8.70 -9.02
CA PHE A 45 5.85 -9.59 -8.07
C PHE A 45 4.33 -9.58 -8.22
N LEU A 46 3.71 -8.40 -8.31
CA LEU A 46 2.26 -8.24 -8.42
C LEU A 46 1.68 -8.87 -9.71
N ASN A 47 2.47 -8.88 -10.78
CA ASN A 47 2.11 -9.47 -12.08
C ASN A 47 2.03 -11.00 -12.07
N LYS A 48 2.52 -11.68 -11.03
CA LYS A 48 2.35 -13.13 -10.91
C LYS A 48 0.87 -13.47 -10.69
N GLU A 49 0.36 -14.48 -11.38
CA GLU A 49 -1.06 -14.86 -11.33
C GLU A 49 -1.51 -15.28 -9.93
N GLU A 50 -0.66 -16.02 -9.22
CA GLU A 50 -0.89 -16.53 -7.86
C GLU A 50 -0.91 -15.44 -6.77
N VAL A 51 -0.39 -14.25 -7.07
CA VAL A 51 -0.30 -13.16 -6.10
C VAL A 51 -1.64 -12.42 -6.02
N ASN A 52 -2.29 -12.53 -4.86
CA ASN A 52 -3.55 -11.84 -4.56
C ASN A 52 -3.46 -11.11 -3.21
N PRO A 53 -2.90 -9.87 -3.22
CA PRO A 53 -2.72 -9.09 -2.01
C PRO A 53 -4.02 -8.64 -1.38
N PHE A 54 -3.94 -8.36 -0.08
CA PHE A 54 -5.01 -7.65 0.62
C PHE A 54 -5.02 -6.17 0.26
N LEU A 55 -3.87 -5.50 0.38
CA LEU A 55 -3.69 -4.08 0.04
C LEU A 55 -2.23 -3.77 -0.27
N ILE A 56 -2.01 -2.61 -0.90
CA ILE A 56 -0.69 -2.04 -1.16
C ILE A 56 -0.55 -0.72 -0.40
N LEU A 57 0.49 -0.59 0.43
CA LEU A 57 0.99 0.67 0.96
C LEU A 57 2.24 1.05 0.18
N SER A 58 2.26 2.24 -0.41
CA SER A 58 3.39 2.69 -1.21
C SER A 58 3.82 4.08 -0.78
N ASP A 59 5.11 4.27 -0.53
CA ASP A 59 5.68 5.61 -0.56
C ASP A 59 5.57 6.17 -1.98
N ILE A 60 5.52 7.49 -2.06
CA ILE A 60 5.57 8.28 -3.28
C ILE A 60 7.03 8.48 -3.70
N ASN A 61 7.89 8.84 -2.75
CA ASN A 61 9.23 9.32 -3.03
C ASN A 61 10.25 8.18 -3.07
N MET A 62 10.10 7.27 -4.03
CA MET A 62 11.04 6.15 -4.20
C MET A 62 11.99 6.38 -5.37
N PRO A 63 13.24 5.89 -5.28
CA PRO A 63 14.18 5.90 -6.40
C PRO A 63 13.71 4.97 -7.52
N LYS A 64 14.12 5.29 -8.77
CA LYS A 64 13.86 4.56 -10.03
C LYS A 64 12.41 4.63 -10.52
N LEU A 65 11.45 4.09 -9.76
CA LEU A 65 10.03 4.12 -10.09
C LEU A 65 9.27 4.70 -8.91
N ASP A 66 8.86 5.97 -9.06
CA ASP A 66 8.08 6.65 -8.04
C ASP A 66 6.69 6.00 -7.86
N GLY A 67 6.07 6.24 -6.71
CA GLY A 67 4.78 5.64 -6.36
C GLY A 67 3.64 6.03 -7.33
N PHE A 68 3.71 7.20 -7.97
CA PHE A 68 2.70 7.60 -8.96
C PHE A 68 2.82 6.80 -10.24
N ALA A 69 4.04 6.65 -10.75
CA ALA A 69 4.33 5.86 -11.94
C ALA A 69 4.00 4.39 -11.72
N LEU A 70 4.27 3.85 -10.52
CA LEU A 70 3.85 2.51 -10.16
C LEU A 70 2.32 2.37 -10.16
N ARG A 71 1.61 3.28 -9.50
CA ARG A 71 0.13 3.29 -9.47
C ARG A 71 -0.47 3.32 -10.88
N ASP A 72 0.11 4.12 -11.78
CA ASP A 72 -0.36 4.24 -13.16
C ASP A 72 -0.16 2.93 -13.95
N LYS A 73 0.99 2.28 -13.80
CA LYS A 73 1.24 0.95 -14.37
C LYS A 73 0.25 -0.10 -13.85
N LEU A 74 -0.01 -0.12 -12.54
CA LEU A 74 -0.98 -1.06 -11.96
C LEU A 74 -2.42 -0.79 -12.44
N LYS A 75 -2.76 0.48 -12.73
CA LYS A 75 -4.08 0.89 -13.21
C LYS A 75 -4.31 0.53 -14.68
N THR A 76 -3.27 0.59 -15.49
CA THR A 76 -3.34 0.36 -16.94
C THR A 76 -3.20 -1.12 -17.30
N ASP A 77 -2.70 -1.94 -16.38
CA ASP A 77 -2.68 -3.39 -16.52
C ASP A 77 -4.04 -4.02 -16.19
N ALA A 78 -4.64 -4.68 -17.18
CA ALA A 78 -5.94 -5.32 -17.06
C ALA A 78 -5.95 -6.51 -16.08
N ALA A 79 -4.86 -7.29 -16.04
CA ALA A 79 -4.73 -8.46 -15.17
C ALA A 79 -4.56 -8.07 -13.69
N LEU A 80 -4.01 -6.88 -13.43
CA LEU A 80 -3.92 -6.32 -12.08
C LEU A 80 -5.20 -5.60 -11.66
N THR A 81 -5.82 -4.87 -12.58
CA THR A 81 -7.06 -4.13 -12.31
C THR A 81 -8.19 -5.06 -11.87
N ILE A 82 -8.32 -6.24 -12.48
CA ILE A 82 -9.36 -7.22 -12.12
C ILE A 82 -9.19 -7.78 -10.69
N LYS A 83 -7.98 -7.74 -10.12
CA LYS A 83 -7.73 -8.14 -8.72
C LYS A 83 -8.33 -7.15 -7.71
N CYS A 84 -8.61 -5.92 -8.14
CA CYS A 84 -9.21 -4.84 -7.34
C CYS A 84 -8.46 -4.64 -6.01
N ILE A 85 -7.14 -4.56 -6.10
CA ILE A 85 -6.26 -4.38 -4.94
C ILE A 85 -6.31 -2.89 -4.53
N PRO A 86 -6.65 -2.58 -3.28
CA PRO A 86 -6.55 -1.21 -2.77
C PRO A 86 -5.10 -0.72 -2.83
N TYR A 87 -4.89 0.46 -3.43
CA TYR A 87 -3.59 1.10 -3.49
C TYR A 87 -3.63 2.40 -2.69
N LEU A 88 -2.87 2.45 -1.61
CA LEU A 88 -2.83 3.58 -0.69
C LEU A 88 -1.43 4.20 -0.71
N PHE A 89 -1.38 5.52 -0.84
CA PHE A 89 -0.13 6.22 -0.62
C PHE A 89 0.14 6.38 0.87
N PHE A 90 1.38 6.14 1.27
CA PHE A 90 1.86 6.25 2.63
C PHE A 90 3.21 6.97 2.63
N SER A 91 3.23 8.29 2.82
CA SER A 91 4.43 9.11 2.54
C SER A 91 4.64 10.24 3.55
N THR A 92 5.88 10.69 3.74
CA THR A 92 6.20 11.95 4.45
C THR A 92 5.88 13.20 3.62
N ALA A 93 5.58 13.04 2.32
CA ALA A 93 5.43 14.15 1.37
C ALA A 93 4.21 15.05 1.67
N LEU A 94 4.43 16.12 2.44
CA LEU A 94 3.43 17.14 2.78
C LEU A 94 3.34 18.29 1.77
N ASN A 95 3.78 18.10 0.51
CA ASN A 95 3.63 19.16 -0.48
C ASN A 95 2.23 19.09 -1.14
N GLN A 96 1.55 20.23 -1.22
CA GLN A 96 0.18 20.34 -1.75
C GLN A 96 0.06 19.75 -3.17
N LYS A 97 1.12 19.86 -3.97
CA LYS A 97 1.16 19.35 -5.34
C LYS A 97 1.07 17.82 -5.40
N ALA A 98 1.78 17.11 -4.53
CA ALA A 98 1.76 15.66 -4.41
C ALA A 98 0.38 15.18 -3.95
N VAL A 99 -0.24 15.88 -2.99
CA VAL A 99 -1.60 15.58 -2.55
C VAL A 99 -2.58 15.74 -3.71
N ILE A 100 -2.56 16.87 -4.43
CA ILE A 100 -3.42 17.09 -5.60
C ILE A 100 -3.21 15.99 -6.64
N GLN A 101 -1.95 15.69 -6.97
CA GLN A 101 -1.60 14.65 -7.94
C GLN A 101 -2.11 13.26 -7.53
N ALA A 102 -2.02 12.91 -6.24
CA ALA A 102 -2.56 11.67 -5.70
C ALA A 102 -4.06 11.56 -5.87
N TYR A 103 -4.81 12.60 -5.50
CA TYR A 103 -6.25 12.60 -5.68
C TYR A 103 -6.65 12.59 -7.17
N SER A 104 -5.88 13.25 -8.04
CA SER A 104 -6.08 13.16 -9.50
C SER A 104 -5.84 11.75 -10.07
N ALA A 105 -5.02 10.92 -9.43
CA ALA A 105 -4.73 9.56 -9.86
C ALA A 105 -5.83 8.54 -9.48
N SER A 106 -6.93 8.98 -8.84
CA SER A 106 -8.00 8.11 -8.32
C SER A 106 -7.47 7.08 -7.32
N VAL A 107 -6.62 7.53 -6.40
CA VAL A 107 -6.15 6.67 -5.30
C VAL A 107 -7.22 6.52 -4.24
N GLN A 108 -7.24 5.34 -3.60
CA GLN A 108 -8.25 5.06 -2.58
C GLN A 108 -7.87 5.59 -1.19
N GLY A 109 -6.66 6.10 -1.02
CA GLY A 109 -6.23 6.81 0.19
C GLY A 109 -4.84 7.41 0.06
N PHE A 110 -4.63 8.50 0.79
CA PHE A 110 -3.33 9.13 1.00
C PHE A 110 -3.15 9.34 2.50
N PHE A 111 -2.09 8.77 3.05
CA PHE A 111 -1.78 8.80 4.46
C PHE A 111 -0.39 9.39 4.65
N VAL A 112 -0.28 10.28 5.63
CA VAL A 112 1.00 10.88 6.02
C VAL A 112 1.67 9.96 7.03
N LYS A 113 2.96 9.65 6.82
CA LYS A 113 3.76 8.90 7.79
C LYS A 113 3.79 9.65 9.13
N GLN A 114 3.44 8.96 10.21
CA GLN A 114 3.38 9.55 11.55
C GLN A 114 4.71 9.35 12.26
N SER A 115 5.26 10.41 12.86
CA SER A 115 6.52 10.32 13.60
C SER A 115 6.40 9.62 14.96
N SER A 116 5.16 9.34 15.41
CA SER A 116 4.92 8.64 16.67
C SER A 116 4.30 7.27 16.41
N LEU A 117 4.77 6.28 17.17
CA LEU A 117 4.33 4.91 17.04
C LEU A 117 2.82 4.78 17.32
N SER A 118 2.30 5.49 18.32
CA SER A 118 0.88 5.47 18.67
C SER A 118 -0.04 6.04 17.58
N GLU A 119 0.40 7.06 16.85
CA GLU A 119 -0.40 7.61 15.74
C GLU A 119 -0.31 6.73 14.50
N LEU A 120 0.85 6.09 14.28
CA LEU A 120 1.01 5.09 13.24
C LEU A 120 0.10 3.87 13.50
N GLU A 121 0.07 3.34 14.72
CA GLU A 121 -0.84 2.26 15.15
C GLU A 121 -2.29 2.60 14.84
N LYS A 122 -2.76 3.79 15.24
CA LYS A 122 -4.14 4.24 14.97
C LYS A 122 -4.42 4.31 13.47
N THR A 123 -3.47 4.82 12.68
CA THR A 123 -3.61 4.97 11.23
C THR A 123 -3.71 3.59 10.56
N ILE A 124 -2.79 2.68 10.87
CA ILE A 124 -2.79 1.32 10.33
C ILE A 124 -4.05 0.57 10.77
N SER A 125 -4.47 0.68 12.03
CA SER A 125 -5.70 0.05 12.51
C SER A 125 -6.93 0.54 11.72
N ALA A 126 -7.04 1.85 11.50
CA ALA A 126 -8.15 2.43 10.74
C ALA A 126 -8.17 1.94 9.28
N ILE A 127 -7.00 1.89 8.61
CA ILE A 127 -6.87 1.37 7.24
C ILE A 127 -7.33 -0.09 7.19
N MET A 128 -6.81 -0.91 8.09
CA MET A 128 -7.07 -2.35 8.13
C MET A 128 -8.54 -2.64 8.40
N GLU A 129 -9.14 -1.96 9.38
CA GLU A 129 -10.57 -2.11 9.69
C GLU A 129 -11.47 -1.70 8.54
N TYR A 130 -11.17 -0.57 7.88
CA TYR A 130 -11.95 -0.08 6.75
C TYR A 130 -12.00 -1.13 5.63
N TRP A 131 -10.84 -1.58 5.15
CA TRP A 131 -10.77 -2.54 4.04
C TRP A 131 -11.25 -3.95 4.42
N LYS A 132 -11.12 -4.35 5.69
CA LYS A 132 -11.73 -5.60 6.18
C LYS A 132 -13.26 -5.53 6.17
N ARG A 133 -13.87 -4.35 6.32
CA ARG A 133 -15.33 -4.16 6.24
C ARG A 133 -15.83 -4.02 4.80
N CYS A 134 -15.01 -3.53 3.87
CA CYS A 134 -15.40 -3.41 2.45
C CYS A 134 -15.78 -4.76 1.82
N ALA A 135 -16.76 -4.70 0.92
CA ALA A 135 -17.05 -5.80 0.01
C ALA A 135 -16.03 -5.80 -1.14
N ALA A 136 -15.60 -6.98 -1.57
CA ALA A 136 -14.68 -7.15 -2.69
C ALA A 136 -15.42 -7.88 -3.82
N PRO A 137 -15.10 -7.61 -5.10
CA PRO A 137 -15.71 -8.31 -6.22
C PRO A 137 -15.59 -9.83 -6.11
N ASN A 138 -14.45 -10.32 -5.62
CA ASN A 138 -14.18 -11.76 -5.41
C ASN A 138 -15.02 -12.41 -4.29
N ASN A 139 -15.86 -11.65 -3.58
CA ASN A 139 -16.76 -12.18 -2.55
C ASN A 139 -18.18 -12.50 -3.11
N PHE A 140 -18.38 -12.35 -4.42
CA PHE A 140 -19.62 -12.62 -5.15
C PHE A 140 -19.30 -13.44 -6.40
#